data_AF-A0A452ZM35-F1
#
_entry.id   AF-A0A452ZM35-F1
#
_cell.length_a   1.000
_cell.length_b   1.000
_cell.length_c   1.000
_cell.angle_alpha   90.00
_cell.angle_beta   90.00
_cell.angle_gamma   90.00
#
_symmetry.space_group_name_H-M   'P 1'
#
loop_
_entity.id
_entity.type
_entity.pdbx_description
1 polymer ?
#
loop_
_entity_poly.entity_id
_entity_poly.type
_entity_poly.pdbx_seq_one_letter_code
_entity_poly.pdbx_strand_id
1 'polypeptide(L)'
;MYLAVPVGLYVGERTLRFFRSGSYSVRILKVAIYPGNVLTLQMSKPPTFRYKSGQYMFVQCPAVSPFEWHPFSITSAPGDDFLSIHVRQLGDWTRELKRVFSAACEPPMNGKSGLLRADENTKKTFPKLLIDGPYGSPAQDYSKYDVLLLVGLGIGATPFISILKDLINNIIKMEEEDEASTDLYPPIGPSKASVDLDTLMRITSKPKRVFKTTNAYFYWVTREQGSFDWFKGIMNEIAELDQRVTIS
;
A
#
# COMPACT_ATOMS: atom_id res chain seq x y z
N MET A 1 -12.95 -33.20 29.17
CA MET A 1 -12.47 -33.61 27.83
C MET A 1 -12.81 -32.61 26.73
N TYR A 2 -14.06 -32.11 26.63
CA TYR A 2 -14.50 -31.23 25.55
C TYR A 2 -13.77 -29.88 25.40
N LEU A 3 -13.16 -29.36 26.47
CA LEU A 3 -12.38 -28.10 26.42
C LEU A 3 -10.91 -28.29 26.05
N ALA A 4 -10.35 -29.49 26.28
CA ALA A 4 -8.92 -29.72 26.08
C ALA A 4 -8.52 -29.65 24.60
N VAL A 5 -9.37 -30.15 23.70
CA VAL A 5 -9.11 -30.14 22.26
C VAL A 5 -9.19 -28.71 21.68
N PRO A 6 -10.24 -27.91 21.91
CA PRO A 6 -10.27 -26.50 21.46
C PRO A 6 -9.15 -25.65 22.04
N VAL A 7 -8.83 -25.82 23.33
CA VAL A 7 -7.73 -25.09 23.98
C VAL A 7 -6.38 -25.50 23.40
N GLY A 8 -6.15 -26.79 23.19
CA GLY A 8 -4.93 -27.30 22.55
C GLY A 8 -4.75 -26.78 21.13
N LEU A 9 -5.82 -26.76 20.32
CA LEU A 9 -5.81 -26.18 18.97
C LEU A 9 -5.55 -24.67 19.00
N TYR A 10 -6.17 -23.94 19.94
CA TYR A 10 -5.96 -22.50 20.10
C TYR A 10 -4.51 -22.19 20.51
N VAL A 11 -3.98 -22.90 21.51
CA VAL A 11 -2.57 -22.74 21.93
C VAL A 11 -1.64 -23.09 20.78
N GLY A 12 -1.90 -24.19 20.08
CA GLY A 12 -1.13 -24.59 18.89
C GLY A 12 -1.12 -23.51 17.80
N GLU A 13 -2.27 -22.96 17.44
CA GLU A 13 -2.38 -21.84 16.48
C GLU A 13 -1.62 -20.61 16.97
N ARG A 14 -1.79 -20.23 18.24
CA ARG A 14 -1.18 -19.04 18.81
C ARG A 14 0.35 -19.15 18.87
N THR A 15 0.85 -20.33 19.24
CA THR A 15 2.27 -20.66 19.28
C THR A 15 2.86 -20.72 17.87
N LEU A 16 2.15 -21.33 16.91
CA LEU A 16 2.59 -21.36 15.51
C LEU A 16 2.63 -19.96 14.91
N ARG A 17 1.65 -19.10 15.21
CA ARG A 17 1.67 -17.70 14.82
C ARG A 17 2.87 -16.99 15.43
N PHE A 18 3.11 -17.14 16.74
CA PHE A 18 4.26 -16.54 17.42
C PHE A 18 5.61 -16.95 16.79
N PHE A 19 5.78 -18.22 16.42
CA PHE A 19 7.03 -18.70 15.80
C PHE A 19 7.17 -18.32 14.32
N ARG A 20 6.06 -18.17 13.59
CA ARG A 20 6.06 -17.83 12.16
C ARG A 20 6.09 -16.32 11.91
N SER A 21 5.59 -15.53 12.86
CA SER A 21 5.51 -14.07 12.77
C SER A 21 6.88 -13.44 13.01
N GLY A 22 7.57 -13.06 11.93
CA GLY A 22 8.68 -12.10 12.02
C GLY A 22 8.12 -10.73 12.36
N SER A 23 8.20 -10.33 13.63
CA SER A 23 7.80 -8.98 14.04
C SER A 23 8.89 -7.99 13.66
N TYR A 24 8.57 -7.03 12.79
CA TYR A 24 9.48 -5.97 12.39
C TYR A 24 9.18 -4.71 13.19
N SER A 25 10.20 -4.14 13.82
CA SER A 25 10.11 -2.78 14.36
C SER A 25 10.27 -1.79 13.22
N VAL A 26 9.26 -0.96 13.00
CA VAL A 26 9.27 0.06 11.94
C VAL A 26 9.34 1.46 12.53
N ARG A 27 9.94 2.38 11.77
CA ARG A 27 9.96 3.81 12.09
C ARG A 27 8.77 4.49 11.44
N ILE A 28 8.11 5.37 12.17
CA ILE A 28 7.00 6.18 11.66
C ILE A 28 7.60 7.35 10.88
N LEU A 29 7.29 7.43 9.58
CA LEU A 29 7.77 8.47 8.69
C LEU A 29 6.83 9.69 8.73
N LYS A 30 5.52 9.41 8.68
CA LYS A 30 4.49 10.44 8.59
C LYS A 30 3.19 9.99 9.22
N VAL A 31 2.54 10.92 9.89
CA VAL A 31 1.24 10.74 10.53
C VAL A 31 0.30 11.83 10.05
N ALA A 32 -0.91 11.47 9.68
CA ALA A 32 -1.96 12.42 9.33
C ALA A 32 -3.30 12.02 9.97
N ILE A 33 -3.95 12.96 10.65
CA ILE A 33 -5.26 12.76 11.27
C ILE A 33 -6.29 13.61 10.52
N TYR A 34 -7.25 12.94 9.89
CA TYR A 34 -8.27 13.58 9.05
C TYR A 34 -9.56 13.87 9.83
N PRO A 35 -10.32 14.92 9.43
CA PRO A 35 -11.65 15.24 9.96
C PRO A 35 -12.71 14.21 9.49
N GLY A 36 -12.52 12.96 9.88
CA GLY A 36 -13.40 11.82 9.63
C GLY A 36 -13.08 10.64 10.55
N ASN A 37 -12.32 10.91 11.62
CA ASN A 37 -11.77 9.91 12.53
C ASN A 37 -10.95 8.83 11.82
N VAL A 38 -10.21 9.22 10.77
CA VAL A 38 -9.24 8.37 10.08
C VAL A 38 -7.83 8.86 10.40
N LEU A 39 -6.99 7.92 10.83
CA LEU A 39 -5.57 8.08 11.07
C LEU A 39 -4.81 7.40 9.93
N THR A 40 -3.97 8.16 9.23
CA THR A 40 -3.03 7.63 8.25
C THR A 40 -1.66 7.53 8.89
N LEU A 41 -1.07 6.33 8.81
CA LEU A 41 0.29 6.06 9.26
C LEU A 41 1.12 5.63 8.08
N GLN A 42 2.22 6.35 7.86
CA GLN A 42 3.26 5.99 6.91
C GLN A 42 4.50 5.59 7.70
N MET A 43 5.09 4.45 7.37
CA MET A 43 6.17 3.82 8.11
C MET A 43 7.24 3.28 7.16
N SER A 44 8.45 3.11 7.68
CA SER A 44 9.57 2.54 6.93
C SER A 44 9.27 1.10 6.52
N LYS A 45 9.54 0.76 5.25
CA LYS A 45 9.41 -0.62 4.75
C LYS A 45 10.65 -1.44 5.08
N PRO A 46 10.54 -2.56 5.82
CA PRO A 46 11.69 -3.44 6.05
C PRO A 46 12.19 -4.04 4.72
N PRO A 47 13.52 -4.18 4.50
CA PRO A 47 14.05 -4.67 3.23
C PRO A 47 13.59 -6.08 2.83
N THR A 48 13.29 -6.92 3.81
CA THR A 48 12.79 -8.29 3.60
C THR A 48 11.27 -8.37 3.49
N PHE A 49 10.55 -7.26 3.68
CA PHE A 49 9.09 -7.21 3.65
C PHE A 49 8.57 -7.09 2.21
N ARG A 50 8.30 -8.24 1.58
CA ARG A 50 7.75 -8.32 0.22
C ARG A 50 6.27 -8.70 0.28
N TYR A 51 5.41 -7.82 -0.25
CA TYR A 51 3.96 -8.00 -0.27
C TYR A 51 3.39 -7.77 -1.67
N LYS A 52 2.15 -8.21 -1.89
CA LYS A 52 1.35 -7.95 -3.09
C LYS A 52 0.23 -6.96 -2.78
N SER A 53 -0.20 -6.18 -3.77
CA SER A 53 -1.29 -5.23 -3.58
C SER A 53 -2.56 -5.91 -3.09
N GLY A 54 -3.30 -5.21 -2.24
CA GLY A 54 -4.51 -5.73 -1.61
C GLY A 54 -4.27 -6.66 -0.41
N GLN A 55 -3.02 -7.02 -0.08
CA GLN A 55 -2.69 -7.73 1.15
C GLN A 55 -2.83 -6.82 2.38
N TYR A 56 -2.88 -7.46 3.55
CA TYR A 56 -2.94 -6.78 4.84
C TYR A 56 -1.79 -7.22 5.74
N MET A 57 -1.56 -6.47 6.81
CA MET A 57 -0.58 -6.80 7.84
C MET A 57 -1.19 -6.59 9.23
N PHE A 58 -0.66 -7.29 10.22
CA PHE A 58 -1.00 -7.02 11.61
C PHE A 58 -0.07 -5.94 12.14
N VAL A 59 -0.66 -5.05 12.94
CA VAL A 59 0.03 -3.93 13.54
C VAL A 59 -0.17 -3.99 15.05
N GLN A 60 0.92 -3.79 15.77
CA GLN A 60 0.94 -3.69 17.21
C GLN A 60 1.61 -2.37 17.62
N CYS A 61 0.99 -1.69 18.58
CA CYS A 61 1.52 -0.50 19.22
C CYS A 61 1.67 -0.76 20.72
N PRO A 62 2.90 -1.03 21.23
CA PRO A 62 3.12 -1.32 22.64
C PRO A 62 2.68 -0.19 23.60
N ALA A 63 2.62 1.06 23.10
CA ALA A 63 2.09 2.20 23.86
C ALA A 63 0.57 2.16 24.07
N VAL A 64 -0.15 1.38 23.26
CA VAL A 64 -1.60 1.15 23.39
C VAL A 64 -1.86 -0.18 24.09
N SER A 65 -1.32 -1.28 23.54
CA SER A 65 -1.44 -2.62 24.12
C SER A 65 -0.25 -3.49 23.67
N PRO A 66 0.51 -4.08 24.60
CA PRO A 66 1.74 -4.83 24.29
C PRO A 66 1.49 -6.24 23.73
N PHE A 67 0.25 -6.72 23.71
CA PHE A 67 -0.09 -8.08 23.27
C PHE A 67 -1.12 -8.13 22.15
N GLU A 68 -1.79 -7.02 21.87
CA GLU A 68 -2.79 -6.95 20.81
C GLU A 68 -2.19 -6.64 19.45
N TRP A 69 -2.67 -7.38 18.46
CA TRP A 69 -2.32 -7.24 17.07
C TRP A 69 -3.59 -7.04 16.27
N HIS A 70 -3.65 -5.95 15.51
CA HIS A 70 -4.84 -5.57 14.75
C HIS A 70 -4.55 -5.58 13.24
N PRO A 71 -5.42 -6.19 12.42
CA PRO A 71 -5.19 -6.30 10.98
C PRO A 71 -5.56 -5.00 10.24
N PHE A 72 -4.68 -4.55 9.35
CA PHE A 72 -4.92 -3.40 8.48
C PHE A 72 -4.43 -3.67 7.06
N SER A 73 -5.27 -3.33 6.08
CA SER A 73 -4.90 -3.37 4.66
C SER A 73 -3.74 -2.42 4.39
N ILE A 74 -2.76 -2.90 3.63
CA ILE A 74 -1.65 -2.06 3.16
C ILE A 74 -2.20 -1.18 2.05
N THR A 75 -2.02 0.13 2.16
CA THR A 75 -2.53 1.12 1.18
C THR A 75 -1.47 1.64 0.22
N SER A 76 -0.19 1.41 0.49
CA SER A 76 0.93 1.67 -0.42
C SER A 76 1.00 0.63 -1.53
N ALA A 77 1.67 0.96 -2.64
CA ALA A 77 1.99 -0.02 -3.68
C ALA A 77 3.22 -0.85 -3.26
N PRO A 78 3.32 -2.12 -3.67
CA PRO A 78 4.51 -2.96 -3.49
C PRO A 78 5.80 -2.33 -3.98
N GLY A 79 5.74 -1.44 -4.98
CA GLY A 79 6.87 -0.66 -5.48
C GLY A 79 7.34 0.48 -4.58
N ASP A 80 6.52 0.95 -3.63
CA ASP A 80 6.86 2.09 -2.79
C ASP A 80 7.94 1.73 -1.74
N ASP A 81 8.79 2.71 -1.40
CA ASP A 81 9.83 2.58 -0.37
C ASP A 81 9.30 2.65 1.08
N PHE A 82 8.01 2.91 1.23
CA PHE A 82 7.32 3.01 2.50
C PHE A 82 6.12 2.06 2.55
N LEU A 83 5.66 1.80 3.78
CA LEU A 83 4.39 1.15 4.04
C LEU A 83 3.40 2.19 4.54
N SER A 84 2.16 2.12 4.08
CA SER A 84 1.09 2.98 4.60
C SER A 84 -0.16 2.18 4.96
N ILE A 85 -0.85 2.66 5.99
CA ILE A 85 -2.16 2.15 6.42
C ILE A 85 -3.11 3.30 6.74
N HIS A 86 -4.40 3.04 6.58
CA HIS A 86 -5.49 3.96 6.92
C HIS A 86 -6.39 3.31 7.96
N VAL A 87 -6.39 3.87 9.16
CA VAL A 87 -7.06 3.32 10.33
C VAL A 87 -8.26 4.20 10.68
N ARG A 88 -9.46 3.65 10.54
CA ARG A 88 -10.67 4.30 11.03
C ARG A 88 -10.89 3.98 12.51
N GLN A 89 -11.28 5.00 13.27
CA GLN A 89 -11.61 4.86 14.68
C GLN A 89 -12.99 4.19 14.85
N LEU A 90 -13.00 2.90 15.20
CA LEU A 90 -14.23 2.12 15.43
C LEU A 90 -14.26 1.50 16.83
N GLY A 91 -13.11 1.08 17.35
CA GLY A 91 -12.95 0.45 18.66
C GLY A 91 -12.16 1.29 19.66
N ASP A 92 -12.06 0.75 20.87
CA ASP A 92 -11.19 1.20 21.96
C ASP A 92 -9.72 1.26 21.52
N TRP A 93 -9.17 0.18 20.96
CA TRP A 93 -7.78 0.15 20.52
C TRP A 93 -7.48 1.22 19.46
N THR A 94 -8.33 1.35 18.44
CA THR A 94 -8.14 2.35 17.37
C THR A 94 -8.28 3.79 17.88
N ARG A 95 -9.11 4.01 18.90
CA ARG A 95 -9.29 5.32 19.56
C ARG A 95 -8.06 5.69 20.37
N GLU A 96 -7.53 4.73 21.10
CA GLU A 96 -6.32 4.92 21.88
C GLU A 96 -5.09 5.11 20.98
N LEU A 97 -5.00 4.35 19.89
CA LEU A 97 -3.98 4.57 18.85
C LEU A 97 -4.00 6.02 18.36
N LYS A 98 -5.18 6.53 17.96
CA LYS A 98 -5.33 7.92 17.54
C LYS A 98 -4.93 8.90 18.66
N ARG A 99 -5.31 8.63 19.92
CA ARG A 99 -4.94 9.47 21.07
C ARG A 99 -3.43 9.58 21.22
N VAL A 100 -2.72 8.44 21.25
CA VAL A 100 -1.26 8.39 21.41
C VAL A 100 -0.58 9.14 20.26
N PHE A 101 -0.98 8.90 19.01
CA PHE A 101 -0.41 9.58 17.86
C PHE A 101 -0.78 11.07 17.80
N SER A 102 -1.98 11.46 18.23
CA SER A 102 -2.39 12.87 18.28
C SER A 102 -1.58 13.70 19.28
N ALA A 103 -1.17 13.11 20.40
CA ALA A 103 -0.32 13.78 21.39
C ALA A 103 1.11 14.03 20.89
N ALA A 104 1.57 13.17 19.95
CA ALA A 104 2.83 13.32 19.26
C ALA A 104 2.75 14.30 18.08
N CYS A 105 1.55 14.56 17.54
CA CYS A 105 1.35 15.50 16.44
C CYS A 105 1.29 16.96 16.91
N GLU A 106 1.77 17.87 16.07
CA GLU A 106 1.61 19.32 16.26
C GLU A 106 0.44 19.83 15.40
N PRO A 107 -0.27 20.90 15.84
CA PRO A 107 -1.25 21.56 14.99
C PRO A 107 -0.56 22.21 13.78
N PRO A 108 -1.20 22.24 12.60
CA PRO A 108 -0.57 22.71 11.37
C PRO A 108 -0.16 24.19 11.46
N MET A 109 1.11 24.50 11.15
CA MET A 109 1.65 25.88 11.17
C MET A 109 1.00 26.85 10.16
N ASN A 110 0.31 26.35 9.12
CA ASN A 110 -0.06 27.17 7.94
C ASN A 110 -1.57 27.16 7.60
N GLY A 111 -2.47 27.22 8.58
CA GLY A 111 -3.89 27.58 8.36
C GLY A 111 -4.72 26.69 7.41
N LYS A 112 -4.14 25.63 6.83
CA LYS A 112 -4.83 24.69 5.94
C LYS A 112 -5.49 23.60 6.79
N SER A 113 -6.77 23.84 7.06
CA SER A 113 -7.83 22.85 7.33
C SER A 113 -7.50 21.73 8.32
N GLY A 114 -7.86 21.91 9.61
CA GLY A 114 -8.25 20.87 10.59
C GLY A 114 -7.42 19.58 10.77
N LEU A 115 -6.29 19.43 10.10
CA LEU A 115 -5.62 18.16 9.86
C LEU A 115 -4.27 18.19 10.59
N LEU A 116 -4.14 17.33 11.61
CA LEU A 116 -2.91 17.20 12.39
C LEU A 116 -1.93 16.37 11.58
N ARG A 117 -0.75 16.93 11.31
CA ARG A 117 0.34 16.24 10.62
C ARG A 117 1.59 16.26 11.47
N ALA A 118 2.34 15.18 11.43
CA ALA A 118 3.69 15.16 11.93
C ALA A 118 4.55 14.29 11.01
N ASP A 119 5.75 14.75 10.73
CA ASP A 119 6.74 14.12 9.85
C ASP A 119 8.01 13.85 10.67
N GLU A 120 8.98 13.10 10.13
CA GLU A 120 10.24 12.78 10.86
C GLU A 120 11.00 14.01 11.37
N ASN A 121 10.80 15.18 10.76
CA ASN A 121 11.42 16.44 11.18
C ASN A 121 10.78 17.08 12.43
N THR A 122 9.68 16.52 12.95
CA THR A 122 9.02 17.00 14.17
C THR A 122 9.82 16.56 15.40
N LYS A 123 10.11 17.48 16.35
CA LYS A 123 11.02 17.25 17.51
C LYS A 123 10.55 16.18 18.51
N LYS A 124 9.38 15.56 18.33
CA LYS A 124 8.81 14.57 19.23
C LYS A 124 9.00 13.16 18.70
N THR A 125 9.44 12.26 19.59
CA THR A 125 9.57 10.83 19.28
C THR A 125 8.20 10.19 19.13
N PHE A 126 7.93 9.59 17.96
CA PHE A 126 6.73 8.78 17.75
C PHE A 126 6.78 7.48 18.57
N PRO A 127 5.62 6.93 18.98
CA PRO A 127 5.58 5.62 19.63
C PRO A 127 6.11 4.53 18.69
N LYS A 128 6.69 3.49 19.28
CA LYS A 128 7.16 2.32 18.52
C LYS A 128 5.96 1.59 17.92
N LEU A 129 6.13 1.15 16.68
CA LEU A 129 5.16 0.33 15.97
C LEU A 129 5.82 -0.95 15.48
N LEU A 130 5.16 -2.08 15.75
CA LEU A 130 5.57 -3.41 15.31
C LEU A 130 4.61 -3.87 14.23
N ILE A 131 5.13 -4.44 13.16
CA ILE A 131 4.33 -5.05 12.08
C ILE A 131 4.65 -6.52 11.93
N ASP A 132 3.63 -7.28 11.53
CA ASP A 132 3.73 -8.70 11.22
C ASP A 132 2.95 -8.99 9.93
N GLY A 133 3.57 -9.75 9.03
CA GLY A 133 3.00 -10.09 7.72
C GLY A 133 4.03 -10.15 6.61
N PRO A 134 3.60 -10.03 5.35
CA PRO A 134 2.23 -9.77 4.90
C PRO A 134 1.30 -11.00 4.95
N TYR A 135 0.00 -10.75 4.93
CA TYR A 135 -1.05 -11.75 4.91
C TYR A 135 -1.86 -11.66 3.61
N GLY A 136 -2.10 -12.83 3.00
CA GLY A 136 -2.82 -12.95 1.73
C GLY A 136 -4.29 -12.54 1.85
N SER A 137 -4.82 -11.96 0.77
CA SER A 137 -6.24 -11.62 0.65
C SER A 137 -6.76 -12.03 -0.73
N PRO A 138 -8.07 -12.26 -0.91
CA PRO A 138 -8.65 -12.55 -2.22
C PRO A 138 -8.41 -11.44 -3.26
N ALA A 139 -8.21 -10.19 -2.81
CA ALA A 139 -8.01 -9.04 -3.68
C ALA A 139 -6.64 -9.06 -4.41
N GLN A 140 -5.70 -9.92 -3.99
CA GLN A 140 -4.33 -9.95 -4.53
C GLN A 140 -4.21 -10.50 -5.96
N ASP A 141 -5.27 -11.14 -6.48
CA ASP A 141 -5.27 -11.81 -7.78
C ASP A 141 -5.79 -10.95 -8.93
N TYR A 142 -5.82 -9.62 -8.75
CA TYR A 142 -6.31 -8.65 -9.73
C TYR A 142 -5.59 -8.72 -11.09
N SER A 143 -4.29 -9.03 -11.11
CA SER A 143 -3.49 -9.12 -12.34
C SER A 143 -3.91 -10.25 -13.29
N LYS A 144 -4.77 -11.17 -12.84
CA LYS A 144 -5.30 -12.27 -13.67
C LYS A 144 -6.40 -11.80 -14.64
N TYR A 145 -6.91 -10.58 -14.49
CA TYR A 145 -8.06 -10.07 -15.23
C TYR A 145 -7.68 -8.86 -16.09
N ASP A 146 -8.24 -8.77 -17.30
CA ASP A 146 -7.98 -7.66 -18.24
C ASP A 146 -8.70 -6.37 -17.82
N VAL A 147 -9.90 -6.51 -17.23
CA VAL A 147 -10.73 -5.40 -16.74
C VAL A 147 -11.08 -5.63 -15.27
N LEU A 148 -10.82 -4.62 -14.44
CA LEU A 148 -11.15 -4.63 -13.01
C LEU A 148 -12.37 -3.77 -12.72
N LEU A 149 -13.30 -4.32 -11.94
CA LEU A 149 -14.38 -3.58 -11.30
C LEU A 149 -14.17 -3.64 -9.78
N LEU A 150 -13.72 -2.52 -9.20
CA LEU A 150 -13.37 -2.40 -7.79
C LEU A 150 -14.48 -1.63 -7.06
N VAL A 151 -15.17 -2.28 -6.13
CA VAL A 151 -16.28 -1.66 -5.37
C VAL A 151 -15.91 -1.58 -3.89
N GLY A 152 -15.59 -0.37 -3.41
CA GLY A 152 -15.20 -0.11 -2.03
C GLY A 152 -16.30 0.56 -1.21
N LEU A 153 -16.56 0.06 0.00
CA LEU A 153 -17.51 0.66 0.94
C LEU A 153 -16.78 1.25 2.16
N GLY A 154 -16.88 2.57 2.35
CA GLY A 154 -16.25 3.27 3.48
C GLY A 154 -14.74 3.00 3.56
N ILE A 155 -14.24 2.54 4.72
CA ILE A 155 -12.83 2.18 4.91
C ILE A 155 -12.43 0.88 4.18
N GLY A 156 -13.40 0.07 3.77
CA GLY A 156 -13.19 -1.14 2.98
C GLY A 156 -12.64 -0.89 1.58
N ALA A 157 -12.50 0.37 1.16
CA ALA A 157 -11.81 0.74 -0.08
C ALA A 157 -10.28 0.65 0.01
N THR A 158 -9.71 0.56 1.21
CA THR A 158 -8.25 0.54 1.45
C THR A 158 -7.45 -0.48 0.65
N PRO A 159 -7.84 -1.78 0.51
CA PRO A 159 -7.06 -2.72 -0.30
C PRO A 159 -7.05 -2.33 -1.79
N PHE A 160 -8.11 -1.69 -2.28
CA PHE A 160 -8.20 -1.26 -3.69
C PHE A 160 -7.30 -0.07 -4.00
N ILE A 161 -7.01 0.78 -3.02
CA ILE A 161 -6.05 1.88 -3.18
C ILE A 161 -4.66 1.33 -3.55
N SER A 162 -4.20 0.30 -2.83
CA SER A 162 -2.92 -0.35 -3.13
C SER A 162 -2.91 -0.99 -4.52
N ILE A 163 -4.03 -1.58 -4.93
CA ILE A 163 -4.19 -2.18 -6.27
C ILE A 163 -4.13 -1.10 -7.36
N LEU A 164 -4.84 0.02 -7.20
CA LEU A 164 -4.84 1.12 -8.16
C LEU A 164 -3.45 1.74 -8.31
N LYS A 165 -2.76 2.02 -7.20
CA LYS A 165 -1.39 2.57 -7.25
C LYS A 165 -0.43 1.61 -7.94
N ASP A 166 -0.51 0.32 -7.64
CA ASP A 166 0.36 -0.66 -8.28
C ASP A 166 0.06 -0.86 -9.76
N LEU A 167 -1.22 -0.81 -10.15
CA LEU A 167 -1.62 -0.85 -11.56
C LEU A 167 -1.01 0.32 -12.34
N ILE A 168 -1.13 1.55 -11.83
CA ILE A 168 -0.57 2.72 -12.50
C ILE A 168 0.96 2.65 -12.55
N ASN A 169 1.61 2.29 -11.44
CA ASN A 169 3.07 2.14 -11.39
C ASN A 169 3.59 1.09 -12.38
N ASN A 170 2.82 0.03 -12.64
CA ASN A 170 3.20 -0.99 -13.62
C ASN A 170 2.98 -0.51 -15.06
N ILE A 171 1.95 0.30 -15.34
CA ILE A 171 1.74 0.89 -16.67
C ILE A 171 2.88 1.86 -17.01
N ILE A 172 3.24 2.77 -16.09
CA ILE A 172 4.34 3.73 -16.28
C ILE A 172 5.65 2.99 -16.61
N LYS A 173 5.97 1.92 -15.86
CA LYS A 173 7.18 1.12 -16.11
C LYS A 173 7.17 0.44 -17.48
N MET A 174 6.01 0.02 -17.97
CA MET A 174 5.91 -0.59 -19.30
C MET A 174 6.16 0.44 -20.41
N GLU A 175 5.65 1.66 -20.26
CA GLU A 175 5.89 2.76 -21.21
C GLU A 175 7.38 3.15 -21.23
N GLU A 176 8.00 3.31 -20.07
CA GLU A 176 9.43 3.60 -19.95
C GLU A 176 10.32 2.51 -20.59
N GLU A 177 9.97 1.23 -20.43
CA GLU A 177 10.68 0.10 -21.06
C GLU A 177 10.49 0.08 -22.59
N ASP A 178 9.29 0.39 -23.09
CA ASP A 178 8.98 0.43 -24.52
C ASP A 178 9.70 1.61 -25.22
N GLU A 179 9.75 2.79 -24.60
CA GLU A 179 10.52 3.95 -25.08
C GLU A 179 12.02 3.63 -25.13
N ALA A 180 12.60 3.12 -24.04
CA ALA A 180 14.01 2.75 -23.98
C ALA A 180 14.38 1.69 -25.03
N SER A 181 13.45 0.77 -25.35
CA SER A 181 13.66 -0.23 -26.39
C SER A 181 13.59 0.34 -27.82
N THR A 182 12.85 1.43 -28.02
CA THR A 182 12.70 2.09 -29.33
C THR A 182 13.94 2.91 -29.68
N ASP A 183 14.57 3.56 -28.70
CA ASP A 183 15.84 4.30 -28.87
C ASP A 183 17.03 3.39 -29.27
N LEU A 184 16.92 2.08 -29.01
CA LEU A 184 17.91 1.07 -29.43
C LEU A 184 17.80 0.69 -30.93
N TYR A 185 16.75 1.12 -31.64
CA TYR A 185 16.59 0.92 -33.09
C TYR A 185 16.48 2.26 -33.83
N PRO A 186 17.60 2.90 -34.22
CA PRO A 186 17.53 4.03 -35.12
C PRO A 186 16.86 3.62 -36.45
N PRO A 187 16.15 4.54 -37.14
CA PRO A 187 15.44 4.21 -38.37
C PRO A 187 16.43 3.68 -39.41
N ILE A 188 16.18 2.44 -39.86
CA ILE A 188 16.98 1.78 -40.90
C ILE A 188 16.78 2.55 -42.20
N GLY A 189 17.75 3.42 -42.52
CA GLY A 189 17.95 3.90 -43.88
C GLY A 189 18.31 2.73 -44.80
N PRO A 190 18.08 2.84 -46.12
CA PRO A 190 18.31 1.74 -47.05
C PRO A 190 19.81 1.57 -47.30
N SER A 191 20.52 0.92 -46.39
CA SER A 191 21.86 0.41 -46.67
C SER A 191 22.13 -0.89 -45.91
N LYS A 192 22.60 -1.87 -46.67
CA LYS A 192 22.96 -3.22 -46.22
C LYS A 192 24.02 -3.14 -45.12
N ALA A 193 23.69 -3.61 -43.91
CA ALA A 193 24.69 -3.99 -42.91
C ALA A 193 24.17 -5.19 -42.11
N SER A 194 25.05 -6.16 -41.90
CA SER A 194 24.83 -7.38 -41.14
C SER A 194 24.25 -7.08 -39.75
N VAL A 195 23.05 -7.57 -39.50
CA VAL A 195 22.43 -7.54 -38.17
C VAL A 195 23.18 -8.54 -37.29
N ASP A 196 23.83 -8.03 -36.23
CA ASP A 196 24.62 -8.85 -35.31
C ASP A 196 23.71 -9.82 -34.52
N LEU A 197 24.20 -11.04 -34.28
CA LEU A 197 23.43 -12.09 -33.61
C LEU A 197 23.08 -11.71 -32.17
N ASP A 198 23.90 -10.88 -31.54
CA ASP A 198 23.67 -10.32 -30.20
C ASP A 198 22.49 -9.34 -30.17
N THR A 199 22.31 -8.55 -31.24
CA THR A 199 21.12 -7.70 -31.44
C THR A 199 19.88 -8.56 -31.64
N LEU A 200 19.99 -9.64 -32.41
CA LEU A 200 18.89 -10.59 -32.62
C LEU A 200 18.49 -11.31 -31.32
N MET A 201 19.46 -11.68 -30.49
CA MET A 201 19.19 -12.31 -29.18
C MET A 201 18.51 -11.33 -28.21
N ARG A 202 18.89 -10.06 -28.19
CA ARG A 202 18.19 -9.00 -27.44
C ARG A 202 16.76 -8.74 -27.94
N ILE A 203 16.50 -8.85 -29.24
CA ILE A 203 15.13 -8.78 -29.81
C ILE A 203 14.25 -9.92 -29.29
N THR A 204 14.82 -11.12 -29.12
CA THR A 204 14.08 -12.32 -28.71
C THR A 204 13.83 -12.42 -27.21
N SER A 205 14.55 -11.67 -26.38
CA SER A 205 14.35 -11.65 -24.93
C SER A 205 13.36 -10.56 -24.50
N LYS A 206 12.17 -10.51 -25.11
CA LYS A 206 11.10 -9.69 -24.53
C LYS A 206 10.66 -10.33 -23.22
N PRO A 207 10.69 -9.62 -22.07
CA PRO A 207 10.11 -10.14 -20.85
C PRO A 207 8.63 -10.45 -21.13
N LYS A 208 8.19 -11.67 -20.76
CA LYS A 208 6.79 -12.07 -20.87
C LYS A 208 5.92 -10.97 -20.27
N ARG A 209 4.98 -10.41 -21.03
CA ARG A 209 3.96 -9.47 -20.52
C ARG A 209 3.26 -10.09 -19.30
N VAL A 210 3.67 -9.71 -18.10
CA VAL A 210 3.15 -10.30 -16.85
C VAL A 210 1.82 -9.66 -16.46
N PHE A 211 1.57 -8.42 -16.87
CA PHE A 211 0.36 -7.68 -16.53
C PHE A 211 -0.61 -7.66 -17.70
N LYS A 212 -1.81 -8.20 -17.47
CA LYS A 212 -2.90 -8.22 -18.44
C LYS A 212 -3.90 -7.09 -18.23
N THR A 213 -3.98 -6.56 -17.01
CA THR A 213 -4.98 -5.57 -16.65
C THR A 213 -4.75 -4.26 -17.40
N THR A 214 -5.71 -3.88 -18.24
CA THR A 214 -5.65 -2.66 -19.06
C THR A 214 -6.58 -1.58 -18.53
N ASN A 215 -7.70 -1.96 -17.90
CA ASN A 215 -8.72 -1.02 -17.44
C ASN A 215 -9.15 -1.32 -16.01
N ALA A 216 -9.34 -0.27 -15.20
CA ALA A 216 -9.86 -0.39 -13.84
C ALA A 216 -10.97 0.64 -13.59
N TYR A 217 -12.17 0.15 -13.27
CA TYR A 217 -13.29 0.96 -12.83
C TYR A 217 -13.40 0.88 -11.31
N PHE A 218 -13.28 2.02 -10.65
CA PHE A 218 -13.32 2.08 -9.19
C PHE A 218 -14.54 2.87 -8.71
N TYR A 219 -15.41 2.18 -7.96
CA TYR A 219 -16.61 2.73 -7.35
C TYR A 219 -16.45 2.75 -5.84
N TRP A 220 -16.49 3.95 -5.25
CA TRP A 220 -16.46 4.12 -3.81
C TRP A 220 -17.77 4.68 -3.29
N VAL A 221 -18.28 4.06 -2.24
CA VAL A 221 -19.52 4.48 -1.58
C VAL A 221 -19.25 4.65 -0.09
N THR A 222 -19.58 5.81 0.46
CA THR A 222 -19.49 6.09 1.89
C THR A 222 -20.75 6.79 2.37
N ARG A 223 -21.13 6.55 3.64
CA ARG A 223 -22.22 7.26 4.32
C ARG A 223 -21.73 8.53 5.03
N GLU A 224 -20.43 8.62 5.32
CA GLU A 224 -19.87 9.68 6.16
C GLU A 224 -19.13 10.71 5.33
N GLN A 225 -19.57 11.97 5.44
CA GLN A 225 -18.96 13.10 4.73
C GLN A 225 -17.52 13.35 5.17
N GLY A 226 -17.18 13.14 6.45
CA GLY A 226 -15.80 13.28 6.95
C GLY A 226 -14.82 12.25 6.40
N SER A 227 -15.31 11.12 5.85
CA SER A 227 -14.45 10.17 5.13
C SER A 227 -14.01 10.72 3.77
N PHE A 228 -14.61 11.79 3.27
CA PHE A 228 -14.28 12.35 1.97
C PHE A 228 -12.86 12.94 1.94
N ASP A 229 -12.40 13.58 3.02
CA ASP A 229 -11.13 14.31 2.99
C ASP A 229 -9.89 13.41 2.85
N TRP A 230 -9.86 12.28 3.56
CA TRP A 230 -8.76 11.32 3.41
C TRP A 230 -8.79 10.66 2.04
N PHE A 231 -9.98 10.28 1.59
CA PHE A 231 -10.15 9.57 0.34
C PHE A 231 -9.88 10.45 -0.88
N LYS A 232 -10.34 11.71 -0.85
CA LYS A 232 -10.09 12.71 -1.88
C LYS A 232 -8.59 12.95 -2.08
N GLY A 233 -7.82 13.05 -0.99
CA GLY A 233 -6.36 13.22 -1.09
C GLY A 233 -5.69 12.07 -1.86
N ILE A 234 -6.11 10.83 -1.58
CA ILE A 234 -5.60 9.64 -2.26
C ILE A 234 -6.05 9.59 -3.72
N MET A 235 -7.32 9.87 -4.00
CA MET A 235 -7.83 9.82 -5.37
C MET A 235 -7.24 10.91 -6.25
N ASN A 236 -6.95 12.09 -5.69
CA ASN A 236 -6.24 13.13 -6.41
C ASN A 236 -4.82 12.69 -6.78
N GLU A 237 -4.09 12.06 -5.84
CA GLU A 237 -2.76 11.49 -6.12
C GLU A 237 -2.82 10.43 -7.23
N ILE A 238 -3.81 9.53 -7.16
CA ILE A 238 -4.03 8.49 -8.18
C ILE A 238 -4.38 9.13 -9.54
N ALA A 239 -5.25 10.14 -9.57
CA ALA A 239 -5.64 10.82 -10.79
C ALA A 239 -4.48 11.62 -11.43
N GLU A 240 -3.63 12.23 -10.62
CA GLU A 240 -2.42 12.92 -11.09
C GLU A 240 -1.42 11.93 -11.71
N LEU A 241 -1.27 10.72 -11.15
CA LEU A 241 -0.43 9.67 -11.72
C LEU A 241 -1.00 9.14 -13.05
N ASP A 242 -2.31 8.94 -13.12
CA ASP A 242 -3.01 8.47 -14.33
C ASP A 242 -2.97 9.50 -15.49
N GLN A 243 -3.03 10.79 -15.16
CA GLN A 243 -2.86 11.86 -16.16
C GLN A 243 -1.46 11.85 -16.79
N ARG A 244 -0.42 11.49 -16.03
CA ARG A 244 0.94 11.38 -16.58
C ARG A 244 1.03 10.27 -17.61
N VAL A 245 0.40 9.13 -17.34
CA VAL A 245 0.28 8.00 -18.28
C VAL A 245 -0.45 8.43 -19.55
N THR A 246 -1.56 9.17 -19.43
CA THR A 246 -2.36 9.55 -20.61
C THR A 246 -1.68 10.58 -21.53
N ILE A 247 -0.72 11.35 -21.00
CA ILE A 247 -0.05 12.44 -21.73
C ILE A 247 1.30 11.99 -22.33
N SER A 248 1.87 10.86 -21.86
CA SER A 248 3.06 10.23 -22.43
C SER A 248 2.71 9.44 -23.69
#